data_AF-A0A1K0G484-F1
#
_entry.id   AF-A0A1K0G484-F1
#
_cell.length_a   1.000
_cell.length_b   1.000
_cell.length_c   1.000
_cell.angle_alpha   90.00
_cell.angle_beta   90.00
_cell.angle_gamma   90.00
#
_symmetry.space_group_name_H-M   'P 1'
#
loop_
_entity.id
_entity.type
_entity.pdbx_description
1 polymer ?
#
loop_
_entity_poly.entity_id
_entity_poly.type
_entity_poly.pdbx_seq_one_letter_code
_entity_poly.pdbx_strand_id
1 'polypeptide(L)' 'MERSARAPEGRYIWPAECDLMARLAGLVLEQRVADWTGAPFTSDSESHVSVWRKPLDDHEES' A
#
# COMPACT_ATOMS: atom_id res chain seq x y z
N MET A 1 -7.02 32.88 -16.85
CA MET A 1 -6.40 31.55 -17.01
C MET A 1 -6.78 30.73 -15.79
N GLU A 2 -7.98 30.15 -15.78
CA GLU A 2 -8.37 29.19 -14.75
C GLU A 2 -7.76 27.84 -15.11
N ARG A 3 -6.82 27.38 -14.28
CA ARG A 3 -6.37 25.98 -14.33
C ARG A 3 -7.52 25.14 -13.79
N SER A 4 -8.32 24.56 -14.69
CA SER A 4 -9.19 23.45 -14.33
C SER A 4 -8.28 22.28 -13.92
N ALA A 5 -8.03 22.15 -12.63
CA ALA A 5 -7.32 21.01 -12.09
C ALA A 5 -8.27 19.82 -12.12
N ARG A 6 -8.19 19.02 -13.20
CA ARG A 6 -8.85 17.71 -13.26
C ARG A 6 -8.40 16.93 -12.03
N ALA A 7 -9.34 16.57 -11.17
CA ALA A 7 -9.08 15.70 -10.05
C ALA A 7 -8.43 14.41 -10.60
N PRO A 8 -7.36 13.89 -9.96
CA PRO A 8 -6.72 12.67 -10.41
C PRO A 8 -7.75 11.54 -10.46
N GLU A 9 -7.73 10.74 -11.53
CA GLU A 9 -8.73 9.70 -11.84
C GLU A 9 -8.70 8.50 -10.89
N GLY A 10 -7.88 8.55 -9.83
CA GLY A 10 -7.73 7.51 -8.84
C GLY A 10 -8.81 7.56 -7.77
N ARG A 11 -9.32 6.38 -7.39
CA ARG A 11 -10.11 6.25 -6.17
C ARG A 11 -9.16 6.23 -4.97
N TYR A 12 -9.33 7.18 -4.07
CA TYR A 12 -8.61 7.16 -2.81
C TYR A 12 -9.06 5.96 -1.98
N ILE A 13 -8.09 5.32 -1.33
CA ILE A 13 -8.29 4.17 -0.47
C ILE A 13 -7.41 4.33 0.77
N TRP A 14 -7.95 3.97 1.93
CA TRP A 14 -7.20 4.04 3.18
C TRP A 14 -6.15 2.92 3.26
N PRO A 15 -4.99 3.14 3.91
CA PRO A 15 -3.94 2.12 4.02
C PRO A 15 -4.44 0.79 4.60
N ALA A 16 -5.33 0.86 5.60
CA ALA A 16 -5.92 -0.33 6.23
C ALA A 16 -6.84 -1.13 5.28
N GLU A 17 -7.49 -0.44 4.33
CA GLU A 17 -8.33 -1.07 3.32
C GLU A 17 -7.46 -1.76 2.25
N CYS A 18 -6.34 -1.13 1.84
CA CYS A 18 -5.31 -1.80 1.06
C CYS A 18 -4.80 -3.08 1.75
N ASP A 19 -4.55 -3.02 3.06
CA ASP A 19 -4.08 -4.18 3.82
C ASP A 19 -5.13 -5.29 3.95
N LEU A 20 -6.42 -4.94 3.97
CA LEU A 20 -7.49 -5.92 3.90
C LEU A 20 -7.52 -6.61 2.53
N MET A 21 -7.45 -5.85 1.44
CA MET A 21 -7.43 -6.42 0.09
C MET A 21 -6.19 -7.29 -0.15
N ALA A 22 -5.02 -6.86 0.34
CA ALA A 22 -3.79 -7.65 0.25
C ALA A 22 -3.93 -8.99 0.97
N ARG A 23 -4.51 -9.02 2.18
CA ARG A 23 -4.79 -10.27 2.91
C ARG A 23 -5.77 -11.17 2.17
N LEU A 24 -6.84 -10.61 1.60
CA LEU A 24 -7.79 -11.37 0.78
C LEU A 24 -7.14 -11.94 -0.50
N ALA A 25 -6.10 -11.28 -1.01
CA ALA A 25 -5.28 -11.76 -2.12
C ALA A 25 -4.16 -12.72 -1.70
N GLY A 26 -4.07 -13.12 -0.43
CA GLY A 26 -3.04 -14.03 0.08
C GLY A 26 -1.65 -13.40 0.23
N LEU A 27 -1.57 -12.08 0.38
CA LEU A 27 -0.33 -11.33 0.56
C LEU A 27 -0.17 -10.88 2.02
N VAL A 28 1.09 -10.74 2.44
CA VAL A 28 1.45 -10.19 3.75
C VAL A 28 2.24 -8.89 3.58
N LEU A 29 1.94 -7.89 4.41
CA LEU A 29 2.67 -6.62 4.39
C LEU A 29 4.10 -6.87 4.87
N GLU A 30 5.07 -6.51 4.05
CA GLU A 30 6.49 -6.65 4.34
C GLU A 30 7.08 -5.31 4.81
N GLN A 31 6.73 -4.22 4.13
CA GLN A 31 7.25 -2.90 4.45
C GLN A 31 6.24 -1.81 4.15
N ARG A 32 6.25 -0.76 4.99
CA ARG A 32 5.58 0.51 4.72
C ARG A 32 6.50 1.67 5.07
N VAL A 33 6.64 2.60 4.13
CA VAL A 33 7.46 3.80 4.24
C VAL A 33 6.69 5.00 3.73
N ALA A 34 7.07 6.22 4.10
CA ALA A 34 6.39 7.44 3.68
C ALA A 34 6.59 7.74 2.18
N ASP A 35 7.73 7.34 1.64
CA ASP A 35 8.14 7.61 0.26
C ASP A 35 9.18 6.61 -0.26
N TRP A 36 9.60 6.80 -1.51
CA TRP A 36 10.58 5.95 -2.18
C TRP A 36 12.01 6.07 -1.63
N THR A 37 12.31 7.05 -0.78
CA THR A 37 13.61 7.17 -0.10
C THR A 37 13.70 6.26 1.13
N GLY A 38 12.56 5.67 1.54
CA GLY A 38 12.48 4.76 2.67
C GLY A 38 12.25 5.45 4.02
N ALA A 39 11.79 6.70 4.02
CA ALA A 39 11.49 7.43 5.25
C ALA A 39 10.42 6.70 6.10
N PRO A 40 10.52 6.72 7.45
CA PRO A 40 9.52 6.09 8.31
C PRO A 40 8.10 6.62 8.06
N PHE A 41 7.14 5.70 7.97
CA PHE A 41 5.72 6.08 7.86
C PHE A 41 5.14 6.40 9.24
N THR A 42 4.55 7.59 9.39
CA THR A 42 3.99 8.12 10.65
C THR A 42 2.60 8.72 10.42
N SER A 43 1.94 9.21 11.47
CA SER A 43 0.66 9.92 11.36
C SER A 43 0.72 11.18 10.50
N ASP A 44 1.90 11.80 10.41
CA ASP A 44 2.11 13.07 9.72
C ASP A 44 2.54 12.87 8.26
N SER A 45 2.65 11.61 7.82
CA SER A 45 3.04 11.27 6.45
C SER A 45 1.88 11.51 5.47
N GLU A 46 2.09 12.38 4.48
CA GLU A 46 1.09 12.70 3.45
C GLU A 46 0.94 11.59 2.38
N SER A 47 1.92 10.69 2.30
CA SER A 47 1.93 9.56 1.38
C SER A 47 2.50 8.31 2.03
N HIS A 48 2.33 7.17 1.35
CA HIS A 48 3.04 5.95 1.69
C HIS A 48 3.35 5.11 0.46
N VAL A 49 4.39 4.28 0.59
CA VAL A 49 4.70 3.16 -0.30
C VAL A 49 4.60 1.90 0.55
N SER A 50 3.82 0.92 0.07
CA SER A 50 3.64 -0.36 0.73
C SER A 50 4.15 -1.48 -0.17
N VAL A 51 4.92 -2.39 0.39
CA VAL A 51 5.38 -3.62 -0.26
C VAL A 51 4.70 -4.80 0.43
N TRP A 52 4.02 -5.62 -0.37
CA TRP A 52 3.47 -6.88 0.10
C TRP A 52 4.15 -8.03 -0.65
N ARG A 53 4.37 -9.14 0.06
CA ARG A 53 4.93 -10.36 -0.51
C ARG A 53 3.93 -11.50 -0.41
N LYS A 54 3.99 -12.43 -1.35
CA LYS A 54 3.38 -13.74 -1.16
C LYS A 54 4.18 -14.47 -0.08
N PRO A 55 3.55 -15.08 0.92
CA PRO A 55 4.24 -16.04 1.79
C PRO A 55 4.94 -17.08 0.92
N LEU A 56 6.12 -17.53 1.34
CA LEU A 56 6.66 -18.76 0.77
C LEU A 56 5.68 -19.85 1.17
N ASP A 57 5.11 -20.54 0.20
CA ASP A 57 4.21 -21.64 0.49
C ASP A 57 5.04 -22.72 1.20
N ASP A 58 4.78 -23.00 2.48
CA ASP A 58 5.19 -24.24 3.14
C ASP A 58 4.29 -25.38 2.63
N HIS A 59 4.15 -25.52 1.31
CA HIS A 59 3.58 -26.73 0.71
C HIS A 59 4.61 -27.88 0.79
N GLU A 60 5.05 -28.21 2.00
CA GLU A 60 5.32 -29.61 2.37
C GLU A 60 3.95 -30.23 2.69
N GLU A 61 3.46 -31.03 1.75
CA GLU A 61 2.37 -32.02 1.87
C GLU A 61 1.07 -31.65 2.61
N SER A 62 -0.03 -31.61 1.85
CA SER A 62 -1.30 -32.29 2.18
C SER A 62 -2.18 -32.42 0.93
#